data_AF-A0A0F8NHV6-F1
#
_entry.id   AF-A0A0F8NHV6-F1
#
_cell.length_a   1.000
_cell.length_b   1.000
_cell.length_c   1.000
_cell.angle_alpha   90.00
_cell.angle_beta   90.00
_cell.angle_gamma   90.00
#
_symmetry.space_group_name_H-M   'P 1'
#
loop_
_entity.id
_entity.type
_entity.pdbx_description
1 polymer ?
#
loop_
_entity_poly.entity_id
_entity_poly.type
_entity_poly.pdbx_seq_one_letter_code
_entity_poly.pdbx_strand_id
1 'polypeptide(L)' 'MSEMNGYVVVFGCKRCGKCRDVCPVGAIYEENELAKIDTEKCNLCMKCIDECTNRSIIYMELAGTELNGKLQNQAGLE' A
#
# COMPACT_ATOMS: atom_id res chain seq x y z
N MET A 1 -20.86 0.85 7.10
CA MET A 1 -19.81 1.81 6.71
C MET A 1 -18.59 0.96 6.47
N SER A 2 -18.27 0.68 5.21
CA SER A 2 -17.28 -0.34 4.83
C SER A 2 -15.90 0.00 5.40
N GLU A 3 -15.28 -0.95 6.08
CA GLU A 3 -13.93 -0.81 6.65
C GLU A 3 -12.93 -0.66 5.51
N MET A 4 -12.31 0.52 5.38
CA MET A 4 -11.34 0.81 4.33
C MET A 4 -9.98 0.25 4.75
N ASN A 5 -9.83 -1.06 4.69
CA ASN A 5 -8.61 -1.77 5.09
C ASN A 5 -7.69 -1.93 3.86
N GLY A 6 -6.69 -1.06 3.73
CA GLY A 6 -5.73 -1.14 2.63
C GLY A 6 -4.59 -0.15 2.77
N TYR A 7 -3.64 -0.21 1.85
CA TYR A 7 -2.43 0.60 1.89
C TYR A 7 -1.96 0.96 0.47
N VAL A 8 -1.15 2.01 0.38
CA VAL A 8 -0.57 2.46 -0.90
C VAL A 8 0.81 1.85 -1.08
N VAL A 9 1.08 1.32 -2.26
CA VAL A 9 2.39 0.75 -2.61
C VAL A 9 2.96 1.37 -3.87
N VAL A 10 4.28 1.28 -4.00
CA VAL A 10 5.03 1.78 -5.15
C VAL A 10 5.68 0.60 -5.88
N PHE A 11 5.52 0.56 -7.20
CA PHE A 11 6.16 -0.40 -8.09
C PHE A 11 6.54 0.28 -9.41
N GLY A 12 7.72 -0.05 -9.96
CA GLY A 12 8.15 0.52 -11.26
C GLY A 12 8.38 2.04 -11.25
N CYS A 13 8.66 2.63 -10.09
CA CYS A 13 8.92 4.07 -9.94
C CYS A 13 10.04 4.56 -10.86
N LYS A 14 9.82 5.72 -11.51
CA LYS A 14 10.80 6.41 -12.37
C LYS A 14 11.50 7.60 -11.71
N ARG A 15 11.36 7.74 -10.38
CA ARG A 15 12.06 8.76 -9.56
C ARG A 15 11.81 10.21 -10.02
N CYS A 16 10.59 10.53 -10.44
CA CYS A 16 10.24 11.89 -10.89
C CYS A 16 9.92 12.87 -9.76
N GLY A 17 9.83 12.42 -8.49
CA GLY A 17 9.64 13.28 -7.31
C GLY A 17 8.21 13.80 -7.08
N LYS A 18 7.37 13.93 -8.11
CA LYS A 18 6.05 14.59 -8.04
C LYS A 18 5.14 14.08 -6.90
N CYS A 19 5.12 12.77 -6.66
CA CYS A 19 4.28 12.18 -5.63
C CYS A 19 4.67 12.65 -4.21
N ARG A 20 5.97 12.89 -3.97
CA ARG A 20 6.50 13.42 -2.70
C ARG A 20 6.04 14.86 -2.48
N ASP A 21 6.07 15.69 -3.53
CA ASP A 21 5.71 17.11 -3.46
C ASP A 21 4.23 17.32 -3.11
N VAL A 22 3.34 16.41 -3.54
CA VAL A 22 1.90 16.52 -3.30
C VAL A 22 1.44 15.83 -2.01
N CYS A 23 2.30 15.10 -1.32
CA CYS A 23 1.95 14.35 -0.12
C CYS A 23 1.81 15.31 1.08
N PRO A 24 0.60 15.56 1.61
CA PRO A 24 0.40 16.58 2.65
C PRO A 24 0.99 16.19 4.01
N VAL A 25 1.26 14.90 4.20
CA VAL A 25 1.75 14.31 5.45
C VAL A 25 3.19 13.81 5.34
N GLY A 26 3.85 14.02 4.19
CA GLY A 26 5.24 13.60 4.00
C GLY A 26 5.48 12.10 4.15
N ALA A 27 4.51 11.26 3.78
CA ALA A 27 4.60 9.80 3.91
C ALA A 27 5.49 9.14 2.85
N ILE A 28 5.86 9.84 1.77
CA ILE A 28 6.72 9.29 0.70
C ILE A 28 8.18 9.59 1.01
N TYR A 29 9.01 8.55 1.04
CA TYR A 29 10.45 8.65 1.25
C TYR A 29 11.21 7.78 0.24
N GLU A 30 12.51 8.03 0.09
CA GLU A 30 13.39 7.24 -0.78
C GLU A 30 14.27 6.33 0.06
N GLU A 31 14.34 5.05 -0.31
CA GLU A 31 15.23 4.07 0.29
C GLU A 31 15.81 3.19 -0.81
N ASN A 32 17.13 3.03 -0.86
CA ASN A 32 17.82 2.24 -1.89
C ASN A 32 17.39 2.62 -3.32
N GLU A 33 17.30 3.92 -3.60
CA GLU A 33 16.93 4.48 -4.91
C GLU A 33 15.48 4.19 -5.35
N LEU A 34 14.66 3.62 -4.47
CA LEU A 34 13.24 3.34 -4.69
C LEU A 34 12.38 4.21 -3.78
N ALA A 35 11.28 4.75 -4.32
CA ALA A 35 10.29 5.44 -3.52
C ALA A 35 9.48 4.42 -2.71
N LYS A 36 9.26 4.71 -1.43
CA LYS A 36 8.50 3.92 -0.46
C LYS A 36 7.43 4.80 0.22
N ILE A 37 6.43 4.14 0.80
CA ILE A 37 5.34 4.77 1.55
C ILE A 37 5.47 4.34 3.01
N ASP A 38 5.51 5.33 3.89
CA ASP A 38 5.32 5.16 5.33
C ASP A 38 3.81 5.00 5.59
N THR A 39 3.39 3.76 5.85
CA THR A 39 1.98 3.41 6.05
C THR A 39 1.40 3.95 7.35
N GLU A 40 2.25 4.26 8.34
CA GLU A 40 1.82 4.85 9.61
C GLU A 40 1.52 6.35 9.45
N LYS A 41 2.26 7.04 8.57
CA LYS A 41 1.99 8.45 8.24
C LYS A 41 0.92 8.64 7.17
N CYS A 42 0.76 7.66 6.27
CA CYS A 42 -0.16 7.79 5.14
C CYS A 42 -1.62 7.89 5.61
N ASN A 43 -2.27 9.01 5.31
CA ASN A 43 -3.69 9.24 5.64
C ASN A 43 -4.67 8.84 4.53
N LEU A 44 -4.21 8.05 3.54
CA LEU A 44 -5.00 7.58 2.41
C LEU A 44 -5.72 8.69 1.60
N CYS A 45 -5.11 9.88 1.47
CA CYS A 45 -5.69 10.98 0.69
C CYS A 45 -5.64 10.80 -0.85
N MET A 46 -5.02 9.72 -1.33
CA MET A 46 -4.89 9.31 -2.75
C MET A 46 -4.22 10.29 -3.74
N LYS A 47 -3.83 11.50 -3.31
CA LYS A 47 -3.14 12.49 -4.18
C LYS A 47 -1.91 11.95 -4.91
N CYS A 48 -1.12 11.09 -4.25
CA CYS A 48 0.07 10.50 -4.86
C CYS A 48 -0.24 9.52 -5.99
N ILE A 49 -1.42 8.88 -5.98
CA ILE A 49 -1.90 8.01 -7.05
C ILE A 49 -2.27 8.87 -8.26
N ASP A 50 -3.04 9.93 -8.05
CA ASP A 50 -3.53 10.84 -9.11
C ASP A 50 -2.37 11.53 -9.85
N GLU A 51 -1.34 11.97 -9.11
CA GLU A 51 -0.20 12.69 -9.67
C GLU A 51 0.86 11.77 -10.31
N CYS A 52 0.80 10.46 -10.08
CA CYS A 52 1.77 9.54 -10.63
C CYS A 52 1.48 9.25 -12.11
N THR A 53 2.04 10.06 -13.02
CA THR A 53 1.89 9.87 -14.47
C THR A 53 2.40 8.52 -14.98
N ASN A 54 3.29 7.85 -14.23
CA ASN A 54 3.80 6.53 -14.55
C ASN A 54 2.91 5.38 -14.05
N ARG A 55 1.83 5.69 -13.31
CA ARG A 55 0.95 4.70 -12.65
C ARG A 55 1.71 3.70 -11.78
N SER A 56 2.81 4.17 -11.19
CA SER A 56 3.70 3.39 -10.33
C SER A 56 3.24 3.30 -8.89
N ILE A 57 2.11 3.93 -8.54
CA ILE A 57 1.57 3.99 -7.19
C ILE A 57 0.12 3.52 -7.25
N ILE A 58 -0.22 2.49 -6.47
CA ILE A 58 -1.57 1.91 -6.41
C ILE A 58 -2.02 1.74 -4.97
N TYR A 59 -3.34 1.72 -4.78
CA TYR A 59 -3.98 1.27 -3.55
C TYR A 59 -4.20 -0.25 -3.62
N MET A 60 -3.80 -0.97 -2.58
CA MET A 60 -4.11 -2.38 -2.40
C MET A 60 -5.08 -2.53 -1.23
N GLU A 61 -6.22 -3.12 -1.51
CA GLU A 61 -7.18 -3.52 -0.49
C GLU A 61 -6.68 -4.80 0.19
N LEU A 62 -6.65 -4.80 1.51
CA LEU A 62 -6.47 -6.00 2.30
C LEU A 62 -7.80 -6.76 2.26
N ALA A 63 -7.93 -7.63 1.26
CA ALA A 63 -8.96 -8.65 1.29
C ALA A 63 -8.71 -9.49 2.55
N GLY A 64 -9.60 -9.37 3.54
CA GLY A 64 -9.61 -10.23 4.71
C GLY A 64 -9.85 -11.65 4.24
N THR A 65 -8.78 -12.38 3.92
CA THR A 65 -8.87 -13.82 3.90
C THR A 65 -9.16 -14.24 5.34
N GLU A 66 -10.20 -15.03 5.50
CA GLU A 66 -10.51 -15.78 6.70
C GLU A 66 -9.35 -16.74 7.04
N LEU A 67 -8.19 -16.20 7.43
CA LEU A 67 -7.08 -16.97 8.02
C LEU A 67 -7.33 -17.30 9.49
N ASN A 68 -8.55 -17.08 9.98
CA ASN A 68 -9.03 -17.63 11.23
C ASN A 68 -10.31 -18.43 10.98
N GLY A 69 -10.17 -19.67 10.51
CA GLY A 69 -11.32 -20.58 10.35
C GLY A 69 -11.17 -21.84 9.49
N LYS A 70 -10.08 -22.03 8.71
CA LYS A 70 -9.86 -23.29 7.94
C LYS A 70 -8.54 -24.01 8.22
N LEU A 71 -7.96 -23.79 9.40
CA LEU A 71 -6.98 -24.70 10.01
C LEU A 71 -7.57 -25.34 11.28
N GLN A 72 -8.84 -25.75 11.23
CA GLN A 72 -9.45 -26.67 12.17
C GLN A 72 -10.09 -27.83 11.40
N ASN A 73 -9.24 -28.64 10.77
CA ASN A 73 -9.41 -30.10 10.61
C ASN A 73 -8.47 -30.61 9.52
N GLN A 74 -7.32 -31.08 9.94
CA GLN A 74 -6.86 -32.42 9.56
C GLN A 74 -5.99 -32.93 10.71
N ALA A 75 -6.69 -33.45 11.73
CA ALA A 75 -6.13 -34.48 12.58
C ALA A 75 -5.86 -35.72 11.72
N GLY A 76 -4.79 -36.46 12.05
CA GLY A 76 -4.60 -37.85 11.62
C GLY A 76 -3.56 -38.02 10.51
N LEU A 77 -2.33 -38.29 10.93
CA LEU A 77 -1.55 -39.34 10.28
C LEU A 77 -2.20 -40.67 10.67
N GLU A 78 -2.96 -41.23 9.75
CA GLU A 78 -3.10 -42.67 9.53
C GLU A 78 -2.97 -42.92 8.02
#